data_AF-A0A8S9N9X9-F1
#
_entry.id   AF-A0A8S9N9X9-F1
#
_cell.length_a   1.000
_cell.length_b   1.000
_cell.length_c   1.000
_cell.angle_alpha   90.00
_cell.angle_beta   90.00
_cell.angle_gamma   90.00
#
_symmetry.space_group_name_H-M   'P 1'
#
loop_
_entity.id
_entity.type
_entity.pdbx_description
1 polymer ?
#
loop_
_entity_poly.entity_id
_entity_poly.type
_entity_poly.pdbx_seq_one_letter_code
_entity_poly.pdbx_strand_id
1 'polypeptide(L)'
;MKGRISKIGSYAISSSIKDHHQQPCISCTTFNILAPIYKRLSPKDQSIRESDNRAYWMGRNHRIIDWLLYERSSIICLQEFWVGNEELVCLYEKRLGDAGYLCYKLGRTNNRGDGLLTAVHKDYFRVVNSRDLLFNDCGDRVAQLLHVELVPPYSQYESHQQVLIVNTHLLFPHDSTLSIVRLQQVYKILQYVESYQKEVNLSPMPIMLCGDWNGSKRGHVYKFLRSQGFVSSYDTAHRYTDSDAHKWVSHRNHRGNICAVDFIWLLNPNRYRKLLKTSWSEAVFGMFRYLLRRASLTAEDAFAFLKTDNDGDYITFMGFCETLRQEIELESEGVEVTEIAE
;
A
#
# COMPACT_ATOMS: atom_id res chain seq x y z
N MET A 1 -15.46 39.55 29.36
CA MET A 1 -15.62 38.64 28.20
C MET A 1 -15.18 39.36 26.93
N LYS A 2 -14.00 39.03 26.39
CA LYS A 2 -13.54 39.35 25.04
C LYS A 2 -12.69 38.18 24.56
N GLY A 3 -13.06 37.62 23.41
CA GLY A 3 -12.61 36.32 22.92
C GLY A 3 -11.14 36.26 22.52
N ARG A 4 -10.52 35.10 22.73
CA ARG A 4 -9.23 34.72 22.15
C ARG A 4 -9.49 33.84 20.93
N ILE A 5 -9.07 34.32 19.78
CA ILE A 5 -9.02 33.59 18.52
C ILE A 5 -7.85 32.60 18.62
N SER A 6 -8.15 31.31 18.55
CA SER A 6 -7.16 30.23 18.48
C SER A 6 -6.59 30.16 17.06
N LYS A 7 -5.33 30.55 16.89
CA LYS A 7 -4.55 30.23 15.68
C LYS A 7 -3.94 28.84 15.88
N ILE A 8 -4.47 27.85 15.16
CA ILE A 8 -3.86 26.53 15.07
C ILE A 8 -2.63 26.67 14.17
N GLY A 9 -1.45 26.71 14.80
CA GLY A 9 -0.18 26.74 14.12
C GLY A 9 0.11 25.42 13.43
N SER A 10 0.45 25.50 12.15
CA SER A 10 1.04 24.44 11.33
C SER A 10 2.36 23.98 11.94
N TYR A 11 2.41 22.76 12.46
CA TYR A 11 3.65 22.10 12.88
C TYR A 11 4.35 21.52 11.65
N ALA A 12 4.93 22.39 10.83
CA ALA A 12 6.09 21.99 10.04
C ALA A 12 7.26 21.89 11.02
N ILE A 13 7.85 20.70 11.16
CA ILE A 13 9.09 20.53 11.92
C ILE A 13 10.16 21.30 11.15
N SER A 14 10.38 22.55 11.54
CA SER A 14 11.55 23.34 11.19
C SER A 14 12.76 22.61 11.77
N SER A 15 13.39 21.76 10.95
CA SER A 15 14.72 21.27 11.25
C SER A 15 15.64 22.49 11.44
N SER A 16 16.24 22.57 12.61
CA SER A 16 17.26 23.57 12.94
C SER A 16 18.48 23.34 12.04
N ILE A 17 18.47 23.95 10.86
CA ILE A 17 19.61 23.92 9.92
C ILE A 17 20.62 24.96 10.42
N LYS A 18 21.56 24.49 11.23
CA LYS A 18 22.88 25.10 11.34
C LYS A 18 23.90 23.99 11.09
N ASP A 19 24.63 24.13 9.98
CA ASP A 19 25.91 23.51 9.65
C ASP A 19 26.05 21.98 9.75
N HIS A 20 25.36 21.27 8.86
CA HIS A 20 25.90 20.04 8.30
C HIS A 20 25.80 20.12 6.78
N HIS A 21 26.91 19.85 6.08
CA HIS A 21 26.96 19.63 4.63
C HIS A 21 25.70 18.89 4.19
N GLN A 22 24.82 19.54 3.42
CA GLN A 22 23.51 19.03 3.05
C GLN A 22 23.67 17.66 2.41
N GLN A 23 23.43 16.62 3.20
CA GLN A 23 23.31 15.29 2.64
C GLN A 23 22.11 15.31 1.69
N PRO A 24 22.25 14.68 0.52
CA PRO A 24 21.15 14.54 -0.43
C PRO A 24 19.95 13.90 0.26
N CYS A 25 18.81 14.59 0.28
CA CYS A 25 17.59 14.02 0.84
C CYS A 25 16.72 13.48 -0.30
N ILE A 26 16.50 12.16 -0.33
CA ILE A 26 15.48 11.52 -1.18
C ILE A 26 14.12 11.79 -0.54
N SER A 27 13.18 12.29 -1.32
CA SER A 27 11.79 12.53 -0.92
C SER A 27 10.83 11.64 -1.71
N CYS A 28 9.79 11.13 -1.06
CA CYS A 28 8.81 10.25 -1.67
C CYS A 28 7.37 10.68 -1.31
N THR A 29 6.52 10.80 -2.31
CA THR A 29 5.07 10.97 -2.16
C THR A 29 4.36 9.68 -2.53
N THR A 30 3.48 9.18 -1.68
CA THR A 30 2.46 8.17 -2.04
C THR A 30 1.09 8.81 -1.95
N PHE A 31 0.23 8.62 -2.94
CA PHE A 31 -1.08 9.26 -2.94
C PHE A 31 -2.12 8.50 -3.79
N ASN A 32 -3.16 7.98 -3.17
CA ASN A 32 -4.37 7.54 -3.87
C ASN A 32 -5.14 8.78 -4.36
N ILE A 33 -5.14 9.01 -5.68
CA ILE A 33 -5.70 10.22 -6.28
C ILE A 33 -7.20 10.14 -6.59
N LEU A 34 -7.86 9.03 -6.24
CA LEU A 34 -9.27 8.75 -6.52
C LEU A 34 -9.63 8.89 -8.01
N ALA A 35 -9.73 7.78 -8.73
CA ALA A 35 -10.02 7.81 -10.17
C ALA A 35 -11.37 8.51 -10.42
N PRO A 36 -11.49 9.40 -11.43
CA PRO A 36 -12.76 10.06 -11.73
C PRO A 36 -13.95 9.12 -11.97
N ILE A 37 -13.68 7.92 -12.50
CA ILE A 37 -14.68 6.84 -12.70
C ILE A 37 -15.23 6.25 -11.40
N TYR A 38 -14.59 6.50 -10.26
CA TYR A 38 -15.04 6.03 -8.95
C TYR A 38 -15.67 7.14 -8.11
N LYS A 39 -15.33 8.40 -8.37
CA LYS A 39 -15.84 9.53 -7.60
C LYS A 39 -17.30 9.80 -7.91
N ARG A 40 -18.16 9.61 -6.92
CA ARG A 40 -19.61 9.87 -7.00
C ARG A 40 -19.89 11.35 -6.71
N LEU A 41 -20.72 12.00 -7.52
CA LEU A 41 -21.05 13.42 -7.35
C LEU A 41 -22.33 13.66 -6.54
N SER A 42 -23.24 12.68 -6.49
CA SER A 42 -24.51 12.77 -5.79
C SER A 42 -24.66 11.63 -4.77
N PRO A 43 -25.00 11.93 -3.51
CA PRO A 43 -25.42 10.90 -2.55
C PRO A 43 -26.75 10.24 -2.94
N LYS A 44 -27.63 10.99 -3.62
CA LYS A 44 -28.97 10.52 -4.04
C LYS A 44 -28.92 9.67 -5.31
N ASP A 45 -28.04 10.03 -6.23
CA ASP A 45 -27.85 9.32 -7.50
C ASP A 45 -26.43 8.77 -7.59
N GLN A 46 -26.30 7.49 -7.23
CA GLN A 46 -25.05 6.77 -7.25
C GLN A 46 -24.61 6.34 -8.65
N SER A 47 -25.30 6.74 -9.73
CA SER A 47 -24.86 6.50 -11.10
C SER A 47 -23.92 7.61 -11.60
N ILE A 48 -24.13 8.86 -11.16
CA ILE A 48 -23.38 10.02 -11.63
C ILE A 48 -21.93 9.97 -11.11
N ARG A 49 -20.97 9.99 -12.04
CA ARG A 49 -19.54 10.00 -11.76
C ARG A 49 -18.91 11.33 -12.14
N GLU A 50 -17.76 11.63 -11.51
CA GLU A 50 -16.95 12.79 -11.92
C GLU A 50 -16.45 12.63 -13.36
N SER A 51 -16.19 11.39 -13.80
CA SER A 51 -15.81 11.07 -15.18
C SER A 51 -16.80 11.58 -16.24
N ASP A 52 -18.07 11.74 -15.89
CA ASP A 52 -19.13 12.19 -16.81
C ASP A 52 -19.03 13.70 -17.09
N ASN A 53 -18.24 14.44 -16.31
CA ASN A 53 -18.04 15.87 -16.47
C ASN A 53 -16.55 16.22 -16.61
N ARG A 54 -16.13 16.46 -17.86
CA ARG A 54 -14.74 16.80 -18.20
C ARG A 54 -14.18 17.97 -17.40
N ALA A 55 -14.95 19.05 -17.22
CA ALA A 55 -14.47 20.22 -16.49
C ALA A 55 -14.15 19.88 -15.03
N TYR A 56 -14.92 18.99 -14.41
CA TYR A 56 -14.74 18.62 -13.00
C TYR A 56 -13.50 17.77 -12.78
N TRP A 57 -13.37 16.66 -13.51
CA TRP A 57 -12.21 15.79 -13.33
C TRP A 57 -10.92 16.47 -13.81
N MET A 58 -10.98 17.26 -14.88
CA MET A 58 -9.82 18.01 -15.38
C MET A 58 -9.34 19.05 -14.36
N GLY A 59 -10.26 19.86 -13.83
CA GLY A 59 -9.93 20.89 -12.84
C GLY A 59 -9.40 20.30 -11.53
N ARG A 60 -9.88 19.14 -11.09
CA ARG A 60 -9.31 18.43 -9.92
C ARG A 60 -7.91 17.91 -10.21
N ASN A 61 -7.69 17.28 -11.35
CA ASN A 61 -6.38 16.70 -11.68
C ASN A 61 -5.30 17.76 -11.93
N HIS A 62 -5.64 18.92 -12.49
CA HIS A 62 -4.72 20.06 -12.51
C HIS A 62 -4.24 20.44 -11.11
N ARG A 63 -5.15 20.60 -10.15
CA ARG A 63 -4.80 20.92 -8.76
C ARG A 63 -3.94 19.85 -8.09
N ILE A 64 -4.21 18.57 -8.36
CA ILE A 64 -3.39 17.46 -7.86
C ILE A 64 -1.97 17.57 -8.42
N ILE A 65 -1.81 17.75 -9.73
CA ILE A 65 -0.50 17.88 -10.38
C ILE A 65 0.24 19.13 -9.89
N ASP A 66 -0.45 20.26 -9.75
CA ASP A 66 0.13 21.49 -9.21
C ASP A 66 0.68 21.26 -7.78
N TRP A 67 -0.04 20.51 -6.94
CA TRP A 67 0.44 20.12 -5.61
C TRP A 67 1.64 19.17 -5.67
N LEU A 68 1.60 18.15 -6.53
CA LEU A 68 2.73 17.22 -6.72
C LEU A 68 4.01 17.94 -7.17
N LEU A 69 3.87 18.92 -8.08
CA LEU A 69 4.99 19.72 -8.58
C LEU A 69 5.47 20.76 -7.57
N TYR A 70 4.59 21.24 -6.69
CA TYR A 70 4.96 22.10 -5.58
C TYR A 70 5.79 21.34 -4.53
N GLU A 71 5.33 20.16 -4.10
CA GLU A 71 6.07 19.30 -3.15
C GLU A 71 7.39 18.77 -3.76
N ARG A 72 7.39 18.54 -5.08
CA ARG A 72 8.58 18.18 -5.87
C ARG A 72 9.34 16.97 -5.30
N SER A 73 8.61 15.96 -4.85
CA SER A 73 9.20 14.73 -4.34
C SER A 73 10.03 14.05 -5.42
N SER A 74 11.20 13.51 -5.06
CA SER A 74 12.07 12.80 -6.01
C SER A 74 11.43 11.50 -6.55
N ILE A 75 10.47 10.94 -5.81
CA ILE A 75 9.67 9.76 -6.15
C ILE A 75 8.20 10.09 -5.90
N ILE A 76 7.33 9.78 -6.85
CA ILE A 76 5.88 9.95 -6.74
C ILE A 76 5.22 8.61 -7.09
N CYS A 77 4.43 8.05 -6.18
CA CYS A 77 3.69 6.81 -6.35
C CYS A 77 2.19 7.09 -6.22
N LEU A 78 1.46 7.02 -7.32
CA LEU A 78 0.01 7.27 -7.36
C LEU A 78 -0.76 5.96 -7.48
N GLN A 79 -1.90 5.90 -6.80
CA GLN A 79 -2.90 4.84 -6.89
C GLN A 79 -4.22 5.41 -7.40
N GLU A 80 -5.07 4.54 -7.96
CA GLU A 80 -6.31 4.95 -8.67
C GLU A 80 -6.04 5.97 -9.79
N PHE A 81 -4.90 5.84 -10.47
CA PHE A 81 -4.60 6.63 -11.65
C PHE A 81 -5.48 6.15 -12.81
N TRP A 82 -6.21 7.06 -13.47
CA TRP A 82 -7.20 6.70 -14.50
C TRP A 82 -6.53 6.42 -15.86
N VAL A 83 -5.85 5.26 -15.94
CA VAL A 83 -5.10 4.79 -17.12
C VAL A 83 -5.98 4.69 -18.37
N GLY A 84 -7.26 4.36 -18.21
CA GLY A 84 -8.21 4.22 -19.32
C GLY A 84 -8.65 5.54 -19.98
N ASN A 85 -8.18 6.70 -19.50
CA ASN A 85 -8.44 8.00 -20.11
C ASN A 85 -7.15 8.62 -20.65
N GLU A 86 -6.97 8.55 -21.98
CA GLU A 86 -5.76 9.04 -22.66
C GLU A 86 -5.49 10.52 -22.41
N GLU A 87 -6.54 11.33 -22.27
CA GLU A 87 -6.41 12.77 -22.02
C GLU A 87 -5.80 13.06 -20.64
N LEU A 88 -6.28 12.40 -19.58
CA LEU A 88 -5.70 12.48 -18.24
C LEU A 88 -4.28 11.93 -18.22
N VAL A 89 -4.03 10.81 -18.91
CA VAL A 89 -2.68 10.24 -19.03
C VAL A 89 -1.72 11.24 -19.66
N CYS A 90 -2.09 11.83 -20.79
CA CYS A 90 -1.29 12.83 -21.49
C CYS A 90 -1.03 14.07 -20.61
N LEU A 91 -2.02 14.52 -19.84
CA LEU A 91 -1.86 15.63 -18.91
C LEU A 91 -0.76 15.36 -17.87
N TYR A 92 -0.80 14.20 -17.20
CA TYR A 92 0.21 13.85 -16.18
C TYR A 92 1.58 13.62 -16.80
N GLU A 93 1.69 12.84 -17.87
CA GLU A 93 2.97 12.56 -18.53
C GLU A 93 3.63 13.83 -19.05
N LYS A 94 2.86 14.75 -19.64
CA LYS A 94 3.39 16.04 -20.09
C LYS A 94 3.85 16.90 -18.92
N ARG A 95 2.98 17.15 -17.94
CA ARG A 95 3.27 18.07 -16.83
C ARG A 95 4.42 17.58 -15.94
N LEU A 96 4.47 16.28 -15.66
CA LEU A 96 5.56 15.67 -14.89
C LEU A 96 6.83 15.56 -15.75
N GLY A 97 6.72 15.20 -17.03
CA GLY A 97 7.84 15.14 -17.96
C GLY A 97 8.54 16.48 -18.17
N ASP A 98 7.75 17.55 -18.38
CA ASP A 98 8.24 18.94 -18.47
C ASP A 98 9.01 19.36 -17.19
N ALA A 99 8.64 18.79 -16.04
CA ALA A 99 9.29 19.00 -14.75
C ALA A 99 10.47 18.03 -14.48
N GLY A 100 10.84 17.16 -15.43
CA GLY A 100 12.00 16.28 -15.33
C GLY A 100 11.73 14.89 -14.75
N TYR A 101 10.48 14.47 -14.61
CA TYR A 101 10.13 13.13 -14.16
C TYR A 101 10.06 12.11 -15.31
N LEU A 102 10.51 10.90 -15.01
CA LEU A 102 10.28 9.70 -15.83
C LEU A 102 9.06 8.97 -15.25
N CYS A 103 8.01 8.78 -16.05
CA CYS A 103 6.73 8.20 -15.62
C CYS A 103 6.54 6.77 -16.13
N TYR A 104 6.05 5.90 -15.26
CA TYR A 104 5.74 4.50 -15.52
C TYR A 104 4.30 4.24 -15.05
N LYS A 105 3.41 3.84 -15.96
CA LYS A 105 2.00 3.56 -15.66
C LYS A 105 1.68 2.08 -15.82
N LEU A 106 0.79 1.55 -14.98
CA LEU A 106 0.33 0.16 -15.04
C LEU A 106 -1.16 0.09 -14.75
N GLY A 107 -1.95 -0.33 -15.74
CA GLY A 107 -3.39 -0.60 -15.57
C GLY A 107 -3.63 -1.91 -14.81
N ARG A 108 -4.77 -2.02 -14.14
CA ARG A 108 -5.20 -3.28 -13.53
C ARG A 108 -5.53 -4.35 -14.57
N THR A 109 -5.39 -5.62 -14.17
CA THR A 109 -5.58 -6.79 -15.04
C THR A 109 -7.03 -6.99 -15.51
N ASN A 110 -8.01 -6.50 -14.74
CA ASN A 110 -9.43 -6.63 -15.05
C ASN A 110 -10.01 -5.46 -15.85
N ASN A 111 -9.18 -4.59 -16.44
CA ASN A 111 -9.60 -3.48 -17.28
C ASN A 111 -10.64 -2.54 -16.63
N ARG A 112 -10.61 -2.36 -15.30
CA ARG A 112 -11.49 -1.38 -14.63
C ARG A 112 -11.17 0.08 -14.97
N GLY A 113 -10.10 0.33 -15.72
CA GLY A 113 -9.72 1.65 -16.20
C GLY A 113 -8.80 2.41 -15.26
N ASP A 114 -8.66 2.01 -13.99
CA ASP A 114 -7.66 2.55 -13.08
C ASP A 114 -6.38 1.70 -13.00
N GLY A 115 -5.38 2.25 -12.31
CA GLY A 115 -4.10 1.61 -12.10
C GLY A 115 -3.15 2.45 -11.26
N LEU A 116 -1.86 2.27 -11.53
CA LEU A 116 -0.75 2.89 -10.83
C LEU A 116 0.02 3.83 -11.77
N LEU A 117 0.61 4.86 -11.18
CA LEU A 117 1.64 5.68 -11.83
C LEU A 117 2.81 5.84 -10.85
N THR A 118 4.02 5.47 -11.26
CA THR A 118 5.24 5.81 -10.55
C THR A 118 6.06 6.79 -11.39
N ALA A 119 6.44 7.92 -10.79
CA ALA A 119 7.28 8.92 -11.41
C ALA A 119 8.56 9.13 -10.58
N VAL A 120 9.72 9.15 -11.24
CA VAL A 120 11.03 9.40 -10.58
C VAL A 120 11.73 10.56 -11.25
N HIS A 121 12.31 11.47 -10.46
CA HIS A 121 12.98 12.65 -10.97
C HIS A 121 14.37 12.31 -11.50
N LYS A 122 14.66 12.66 -12.77
CA LYS A 122 15.90 12.25 -13.46
C LYS A 122 17.19 12.82 -12.85
N ASP A 123 17.09 13.97 -12.18
CA ASP A 123 18.23 14.58 -11.47
C ASP A 123 18.63 13.78 -10.21
N TYR A 124 17.75 12.92 -9.70
CA TYR A 124 18.02 12.07 -8.53
C TYR A 124 18.30 10.63 -8.93
N PHE A 125 17.57 10.12 -9.93
CA PHE A 125 17.55 8.70 -10.25
C PHE A 125 17.76 8.42 -11.73
N ARG A 126 18.61 7.45 -12.01
CA ARG A 126 18.63 6.69 -13.26
C ARG A 126 17.81 5.43 -13.06
N VAL A 127 16.86 5.16 -13.95
CA VAL A 127 16.11 3.90 -13.93
C VAL A 127 16.94 2.81 -14.60
N VAL A 128 17.27 1.76 -13.85
CA VAL A 128 18.01 0.60 -14.33
C VAL A 128 17.06 -0.42 -14.96
N ASN A 129 15.91 -0.66 -14.32
CA ASN A 129 14.89 -1.58 -14.83
C ASN A 129 13.50 -1.25 -14.24
N SER A 130 12.45 -1.71 -14.92
CA SER A 130 11.07 -1.66 -14.45
C SER A 130 10.36 -2.97 -14.73
N ARG A 131 9.59 -3.49 -13.76
CA ARG A 131 8.80 -4.71 -13.88
C ARG A 131 7.37 -4.47 -13.43
N ASP A 132 6.43 -4.98 -14.21
CA ASP A 132 5.02 -5.01 -13.85
C ASP A 132 4.68 -6.36 -13.21
N LEU A 133 4.04 -6.32 -12.05
CA LEU A 133 3.61 -7.50 -11.30
C LEU A 133 2.09 -7.59 -11.42
N LEU A 134 1.61 -8.64 -12.07
CA LEU A 134 0.19 -8.87 -12.34
C LEU A 134 -0.36 -9.95 -11.40
N PHE A 135 -1.40 -9.64 -10.63
CA PHE A 135 -2.05 -10.60 -9.71
C PHE A 135 -3.37 -11.11 -10.30
N ASN A 136 -3.30 -11.70 -11.49
CA ASN A 136 -4.46 -12.28 -12.21
C ASN A 136 -5.20 -13.34 -11.38
N ASP A 137 -4.49 -14.01 -10.48
CA ASP A 137 -5.01 -15.06 -9.61
C ASP A 137 -5.29 -14.58 -8.17
N CYS A 138 -5.18 -13.27 -7.91
CA CYS A 138 -5.31 -12.71 -6.57
C CYS A 138 -5.85 -11.26 -6.58
N GLY A 139 -7.17 -11.14 -6.79
CA GLY A 139 -7.92 -9.89 -6.63
C GLY A 139 -7.77 -8.87 -7.77
N ASP A 140 -7.20 -9.26 -8.91
CA ASP A 140 -6.97 -8.41 -10.09
C ASP A 140 -6.30 -7.08 -9.74
N ARG A 141 -5.29 -7.20 -8.87
CA ARG A 141 -4.43 -6.10 -8.45
C ARG A 141 -3.10 -6.19 -9.18
N VAL A 142 -2.35 -5.12 -9.08
CA VAL A 142 -1.06 -4.96 -9.74
C VAL A 142 -0.08 -4.28 -8.78
N ALA A 143 1.20 -4.47 -9.04
CA ALA A 143 2.26 -3.66 -8.45
C ALA A 143 3.30 -3.30 -9.52
N GLN A 144 3.97 -2.17 -9.35
CA GLN A 144 5.10 -1.77 -10.19
C GLN A 144 6.38 -1.84 -9.38
N LEU A 145 7.42 -2.47 -9.91
CA LEU A 145 8.77 -2.48 -9.34
C LEU A 145 9.69 -1.66 -10.23
N LEU A 146 10.30 -0.62 -9.69
CA LEU A 146 11.37 0.14 -10.33
C LEU A 146 12.68 -0.13 -9.60
N HIS A 147 13.69 -0.56 -10.35
CA HIS A 147 15.07 -0.60 -9.90
C HIS A 147 15.75 0.68 -10.34
N VAL A 148 16.15 1.51 -9.39
CA VAL A 148 16.76 2.81 -9.66
C VAL A 148 18.11 2.96 -8.97
N GLU A 149 18.93 3.81 -9.55
CA GLU A 149 20.26 4.14 -9.07
C GLU A 149 20.37 5.65 -8.85
N LEU A 150 20.97 6.08 -7.74
CA LEU A 150 21.19 7.48 -7.45
C LEU A 150 22.21 8.09 -8.43
N VAL A 151 21.91 9.29 -8.93
CA VAL A 151 22.79 10.07 -9.80
C VAL A 151 23.68 11.00 -8.96
N PRO A 152 24.98 11.20 -9.30
CA PRO A 152 25.83 12.21 -8.66
C PRO A 152 25.22 13.63 -8.76
N PRO A 153 25.46 14.54 -7.80
CA PRO A 153 26.44 14.49 -6.71
C PRO A 153 25.96 13.72 -5.46
N TYR A 154 24.82 13.04 -5.57
CA TYR A 154 24.14 12.46 -4.43
C TYR A 154 24.73 11.11 -3.97
N SER A 155 25.52 10.45 -4.82
CA SER A 155 26.40 9.35 -4.42
C SER A 155 27.71 9.93 -3.82
N GLN A 156 27.75 10.15 -2.50
CA GLN A 156 28.98 10.58 -1.80
C GLN A 156 30.10 9.51 -1.80
N TYR A 157 29.77 8.30 -2.26
CA TYR A 157 30.67 7.16 -2.36
C TYR A 157 30.76 6.72 -3.82
N GLU A 158 31.92 6.19 -4.24
CA GLU A 158 32.12 5.59 -5.56
C GLU A 158 31.18 4.39 -5.85
N SER A 159 30.41 3.96 -4.85
CA SER A 159 29.38 2.94 -5.00
C SER A 159 28.09 3.54 -5.59
N HIS A 160 27.68 3.02 -6.74
CA HIS A 160 26.37 3.21 -7.36
C HIS A 160 25.25 2.77 -6.39
N GLN A 161 24.73 3.70 -5.58
CA GLN A 161 23.68 3.41 -4.60
C GLN A 161 22.36 3.10 -5.33
N GLN A 162 21.85 1.90 -5.14
CA GLN A 162 20.63 1.41 -5.79
C GLN A 162 19.51 1.20 -4.77
N VAL A 163 18.26 1.35 -5.22
CA VAL A 163 17.06 1.10 -4.42
C VAL A 163 15.98 0.47 -5.29
N LEU A 164 15.23 -0.47 -4.70
CA LEU A 164 14.01 -0.98 -5.31
C LEU A 164 12.82 -0.20 -4.77
N ILE A 165 12.03 0.37 -5.68
CA ILE A 165 10.80 1.09 -5.37
C ILE A 165 9.64 0.23 -5.85
N VAL A 166 8.71 -0.07 -4.97
CA VAL A 166 7.46 -0.76 -5.33
C VAL A 166 6.29 0.17 -5.09
N ASN A 167 5.39 0.28 -6.07
CA ASN A 167 4.09 0.94 -5.91
C ASN A 167 2.98 -0.10 -6.03
N THR A 168 1.96 -0.05 -5.17
CA THR A 168 0.82 -0.97 -5.21
C THR A 168 -0.47 -0.34 -4.69
N HIS A 169 -1.60 -0.96 -5.02
CA HIS A 169 -2.91 -0.68 -4.43
C HIS A 169 -3.62 -1.99 -4.13
N LEU A 170 -3.61 -2.39 -2.85
CA LEU A 170 -4.15 -3.68 -2.42
C LEU A 170 -5.68 -3.74 -2.52
N LEU A 171 -6.23 -4.95 -2.42
CA LEU A 171 -7.67 -5.18 -2.49
C LEU A 171 -8.44 -4.42 -1.40
N PHE A 172 -9.39 -3.59 -1.80
CA PHE A 172 -10.28 -2.87 -0.88
C PHE A 172 -11.00 -3.82 0.10
N PRO A 173 -11.07 -3.50 1.41
CA PRO A 173 -11.70 -4.36 2.42
C PRO A 173 -13.23 -4.24 2.36
N HIS A 174 -13.85 -4.88 1.37
CA HIS A 174 -15.31 -4.99 1.35
C HIS A 174 -15.85 -5.85 2.50
N ASP A 175 -15.03 -6.81 2.94
CA ASP A 175 -15.29 -7.81 3.98
C ASP A 175 -13.96 -8.18 4.71
N SER A 176 -14.04 -8.66 5.97
CA SER A 176 -12.88 -9.07 6.79
C SER A 176 -12.14 -10.25 6.19
N THR A 177 -12.85 -11.17 5.54
CA THR A 177 -12.26 -12.35 4.86
C THR A 177 -11.23 -11.94 3.80
N LEU A 178 -11.38 -10.77 3.18
CA LEU A 178 -10.45 -10.24 2.17
C LEU A 178 -9.10 -9.83 2.74
N SER A 179 -8.94 -9.81 4.07
CA SER A 179 -7.65 -9.61 4.74
C SER A 179 -6.62 -10.65 4.33
N ILE A 180 -7.04 -11.92 4.11
CA ILE A 180 -6.11 -12.97 3.67
C ILE A 180 -5.66 -12.75 2.23
N VAL A 181 -6.55 -12.24 1.38
CA VAL A 181 -6.23 -11.90 -0.02
C VAL A 181 -5.23 -10.75 -0.05
N ARG A 182 -5.41 -9.70 0.75
CA ARG A 182 -4.41 -8.63 0.89
C ARG A 182 -3.06 -9.17 1.36
N LEU A 183 -3.06 -10.07 2.35
CA LEU A 183 -1.83 -10.69 2.83
C LEU A 183 -1.13 -11.50 1.72
N GLN A 184 -1.89 -12.30 0.94
CA GLN A 184 -1.38 -13.04 -0.22
C GLN A 184 -0.77 -12.11 -1.28
N GLN A 185 -1.40 -10.96 -1.54
CA GLN A 185 -0.87 -9.94 -2.45
C GLN A 185 0.48 -9.41 -1.97
N VAL A 186 0.63 -9.10 -0.68
CA VAL A 186 1.91 -8.64 -0.12
C VAL A 186 2.96 -9.74 -0.15
N TYR A 187 2.59 -10.98 0.17
CA TYR A 187 3.50 -12.12 0.05
C TYR A 187 4.04 -12.28 -1.38
N LYS A 188 3.16 -12.20 -2.38
CA LYS A 188 3.55 -12.22 -3.80
C LYS A 188 4.48 -11.08 -4.17
N ILE A 189 4.19 -9.84 -3.73
CA ILE A 189 5.07 -8.69 -3.94
C ILE A 189 6.48 -9.00 -3.42
N LEU A 190 6.59 -9.51 -2.18
CA LEU A 190 7.89 -9.85 -1.60
C LEU A 190 8.59 -11.02 -2.31
N GLN A 191 7.84 -12.03 -2.78
CA GLN A 191 8.39 -13.11 -3.61
C GLN A 191 8.95 -12.59 -4.93
N TYR A 192 8.24 -11.67 -5.59
CA TYR A 192 8.71 -11.05 -6.83
C TYR A 192 9.96 -10.21 -6.59
N VAL A 193 10.01 -9.43 -5.50
CA VAL A 193 11.21 -8.67 -5.12
C VAL A 193 12.40 -9.60 -4.91
N GLU A 194 12.25 -10.69 -4.14
CA GLU A 194 13.32 -11.68 -3.93
C GLU A 194 13.75 -12.38 -5.23
N SER A 195 12.78 -12.71 -6.09
CA SER A 195 13.05 -13.37 -7.37
C SER A 195 13.80 -12.45 -8.31
N TYR A 196 13.38 -11.19 -8.41
CA TYR A 196 14.06 -10.15 -9.16
C TYR A 196 15.50 -9.96 -8.66
N GLN A 197 15.70 -9.82 -7.35
CA GLN A 197 17.04 -9.68 -6.77
C GLN A 197 17.95 -10.85 -7.15
N LYS A 198 17.45 -12.09 -7.14
CA LYS A 198 18.22 -13.27 -7.55
C LYS A 198 18.50 -13.29 -9.05
N GLU A 199 17.49 -13.00 -9.87
CA GLU A 199 17.58 -12.98 -11.34
C GLU A 199 18.68 -12.03 -11.83
N VAL A 200 18.73 -10.82 -11.26
CA VAL A 200 19.73 -9.80 -11.63
C VAL A 200 20.95 -9.78 -10.71
N ASN A 201 21.13 -10.83 -9.88
CA ASN A 201 22.27 -11.02 -8.97
C ASN A 201 22.58 -9.78 -8.10
N LEU A 202 21.54 -9.18 -7.54
CA LEU A 202 21.64 -8.01 -6.68
C LEU A 202 22.10 -8.39 -5.28
N SER A 203 23.09 -7.67 -4.77
CA SER A 203 23.39 -7.68 -3.34
C SER A 203 22.19 -7.16 -2.54
N PRO A 204 22.08 -7.51 -1.25
CA PRO A 204 21.09 -6.88 -0.37
C PRO A 204 21.13 -5.35 -0.51
N MET A 205 19.99 -4.76 -0.86
CA MET A 205 19.86 -3.32 -1.09
C MET A 205 18.59 -2.76 -0.43
N PRO A 206 18.50 -1.43 -0.25
CA PRO A 206 17.29 -0.78 0.25
C PRO A 206 16.07 -1.09 -0.62
N ILE A 207 14.93 -1.30 0.04
CA ILE A 207 13.63 -1.48 -0.61
C ILE A 207 12.64 -0.50 -0.01
N MET A 208 11.89 0.19 -0.86
CA MET A 208 10.80 1.08 -0.50
C MET A 208 9.49 0.56 -1.09
N LEU A 209 8.50 0.28 -0.26
CA LEU A 209 7.16 -0.14 -0.70
C LEU A 209 6.16 0.98 -0.41
N CYS A 210 5.63 1.58 -1.46
CA CYS A 210 4.65 2.66 -1.43
C CYS A 210 3.29 2.12 -1.86
N GLY A 211 2.22 2.71 -1.33
CA GLY A 211 0.89 2.36 -1.81
C GLY A 211 -0.22 2.67 -0.84
N ASP A 212 -1.43 2.45 -1.35
CA ASP A 212 -2.63 2.24 -0.56
C ASP A 212 -2.72 0.75 -0.22
N TRP A 213 -2.48 0.43 1.05
CA TRP A 213 -2.43 -0.93 1.55
C TRP A 213 -3.80 -1.46 1.94
N ASN A 214 -4.84 -0.61 1.97
CA ASN A 214 -6.20 -1.01 2.33
C ASN A 214 -6.27 -1.82 3.64
N GLY A 215 -5.35 -1.54 4.58
CA GLY A 215 -5.21 -2.23 5.84
C GLY A 215 -4.51 -1.33 6.85
N SER A 216 -5.06 -1.25 8.06
CA SER A 216 -4.58 -0.34 9.10
C SER A 216 -3.32 -0.88 9.82
N LYS A 217 -2.75 -0.07 10.72
CA LYS A 217 -1.65 -0.48 11.61
C LYS A 217 -1.95 -1.73 12.45
N ARG A 218 -3.23 -1.99 12.74
CA ARG A 218 -3.66 -3.15 13.54
C ARG A 218 -3.80 -4.41 12.69
N GLY A 219 -3.89 -4.25 11.37
CA GLY A 219 -4.17 -5.32 10.41
C GLY A 219 -3.02 -6.30 10.19
N HIS A 220 -3.34 -7.44 9.59
CA HIS A 220 -2.40 -8.53 9.34
C HIS A 220 -1.27 -8.16 8.38
N VAL A 221 -1.56 -7.34 7.36
CA VAL A 221 -0.57 -6.83 6.40
C VAL A 221 0.52 -6.02 7.10
N TYR A 222 0.13 -5.11 7.99
CA TYR A 222 1.06 -4.26 8.73
C TYR A 222 2.00 -5.11 9.62
N LYS A 223 1.42 -6.05 10.38
CA LYS A 223 2.18 -6.99 11.23
C LYS A 223 3.13 -7.87 10.41
N PHE A 224 2.68 -8.36 9.26
CA PHE A 224 3.48 -9.20 8.37
C PHE A 224 4.69 -8.46 7.81
N LEU A 225 4.52 -7.23 7.30
CA LEU A 225 5.63 -6.41 6.81
C LEU A 225 6.65 -6.12 7.91
N ARG A 226 6.19 -5.78 9.13
CA ARG A 226 7.08 -5.62 10.29
C ARG A 226 7.85 -6.90 10.62
N SER A 227 7.21 -8.07 10.53
CA SER A 227 7.89 -9.36 10.74
C SER A 227 8.99 -9.64 9.70
N GLN A 228 8.90 -8.99 8.54
CA GLN A 228 9.88 -9.03 7.45
C GLN A 228 10.94 -7.93 7.56
N GLY A 229 10.95 -7.16 8.66
CA GLY A 229 11.95 -6.14 8.95
C GLY A 229 11.65 -4.75 8.38
N PHE A 230 10.53 -4.59 7.67
CA PHE A 230 10.10 -3.29 7.17
C PHE A 230 9.68 -2.37 8.31
N VAL A 231 9.98 -1.09 8.16
CA VAL A 231 9.52 -0.03 9.05
C VAL A 231 8.65 0.97 8.30
N SER A 232 7.57 1.41 8.93
CA SER A 232 6.75 2.50 8.42
C SER A 232 7.53 3.81 8.58
N SER A 233 7.72 4.53 7.46
CA SER A 233 8.30 5.89 7.48
C SER A 233 7.46 6.84 8.34
N TYR A 234 6.14 6.67 8.31
CA TYR A 234 5.21 7.48 9.07
C TYR A 234 5.40 7.30 10.58
N ASP A 235 5.58 6.06 11.03
CA ASP A 235 5.79 5.72 12.44
C ASP A 235 7.13 6.24 12.93
N THR A 236 8.14 6.17 12.06
CA THR A 236 9.47 6.69 12.32
C THR A 236 9.46 8.22 12.45
N ALA A 237 8.79 8.92 11.54
CA ALA A 237 8.72 10.38 11.52
C ALA A 237 7.94 10.95 12.72
N HIS A 238 6.86 10.29 13.13
CA HIS A 238 5.97 10.79 14.19
C HIS A 238 6.23 10.16 15.56
N ARG A 239 7.18 9.22 15.65
CA ARG A 239 7.46 8.42 16.86
C ARG A 239 6.20 7.75 17.42
N TYR A 240 5.32 7.30 16.53
CA TYR A 240 4.06 6.68 16.90
C TYR A 240 4.26 5.23 17.35
N THR A 241 3.47 4.83 18.33
CA THR A 241 3.36 3.44 18.76
C THR A 241 2.11 2.79 18.16
N ASP A 242 1.95 1.48 18.36
CA ASP A 242 0.77 0.74 17.87
C ASP A 242 -0.56 1.27 18.48
N SER A 243 -0.52 1.97 19.63
CA SER A 243 -1.71 2.62 20.23
C SER A 243 -2.18 3.87 19.49
N ASP A 244 -1.32 4.44 18.64
CA ASP A 244 -1.56 5.71 17.94
C ASP A 244 -2.22 5.51 16.56
N ALA A 245 -2.81 4.35 16.31
CA ALA A 245 -3.39 4.00 15.00
C ALA A 245 -4.41 5.02 14.47
N HIS A 246 -5.17 5.65 15.37
CA HIS A 246 -6.21 6.64 15.05
C HIS A 246 -5.69 8.08 14.90
N LYS A 247 -4.41 8.34 15.19
CA LYS A 247 -3.86 9.70 15.21
C LYS A 247 -3.56 10.28 13.83
N TRP A 248 -3.79 9.51 12.78
CA TRP A 248 -3.48 9.95 11.42
C TRP A 248 -4.54 9.53 10.43
N VAL A 249 -4.58 10.28 9.34
CA VAL A 249 -5.50 10.10 8.23
C VAL A 249 -4.68 10.12 6.97
N SER A 250 -4.89 9.12 6.13
CA SER A 250 -4.37 9.09 4.77
C SER A 250 -5.37 9.71 3.79
N HIS A 251 -6.57 9.16 3.72
CA HIS A 251 -7.61 9.64 2.81
C HIS A 251 -9.02 9.24 3.30
N ARG A 252 -10.03 9.77 2.61
CA ARG A 252 -11.43 9.39 2.81
C ARG A 252 -11.81 8.37 1.73
N ASN A 253 -12.22 7.16 2.13
CA ASN A 253 -12.54 6.10 1.17
C ASN A 253 -13.89 6.34 0.46
N HIS A 254 -14.24 5.47 -0.49
CA HIS A 254 -15.48 5.61 -1.28
C HIS A 254 -16.77 5.41 -0.46
N ARG A 255 -16.69 4.84 0.75
CA ARG A 255 -17.80 4.76 1.71
C ARG A 255 -17.92 6.02 2.58
N GLY A 256 -16.94 6.91 2.50
CA GLY A 256 -16.89 8.13 3.28
C GLY A 256 -16.20 7.98 4.64
N ASN A 257 -15.54 6.85 4.91
CA ASN A 257 -14.78 6.62 6.15
C ASN A 257 -13.40 7.28 6.05
N ILE A 258 -12.86 7.67 7.20
CA ILE A 258 -11.56 8.35 7.31
C ILE A 258 -10.52 7.30 7.64
N CYS A 259 -9.70 6.93 6.66
CA CYS A 259 -8.83 5.77 6.76
C CYS A 259 -7.35 6.16 6.87
N ALA A 260 -6.58 5.28 7.49
CA ALA A 260 -5.14 5.41 7.70
C ALA A 260 -4.43 4.17 7.13
N VAL A 261 -4.33 4.12 5.80
CA VAL A 261 -3.98 2.91 5.03
C VAL A 261 -2.89 3.14 3.97
N ASP A 262 -2.51 4.39 3.68
CA ASP A 262 -1.40 4.71 2.79
C ASP A 262 -0.07 4.67 3.55
N PHE A 263 0.85 3.79 3.12
CA PHE A 263 2.14 3.65 3.79
C PHE A 263 3.29 3.67 2.80
N ILE A 264 4.40 4.27 3.24
CA ILE A 264 5.72 4.10 2.67
C ILE A 264 6.54 3.27 3.66
N TRP A 265 6.79 2.02 3.29
CA TRP A 265 7.58 1.06 4.04
C TRP A 265 9.02 1.06 3.58
N LEU A 266 9.95 1.00 4.52
CA LEU A 266 11.39 1.00 4.26
C LEU A 266 12.01 -0.28 4.82
N LEU A 267 12.82 -0.95 4.02
CA LEU A 267 13.68 -2.04 4.45
C LEU A 267 15.13 -1.66 4.22
N ASN A 268 15.93 -1.74 5.28
CA ASN A 268 17.37 -1.60 5.22
C ASN A 268 18.01 -2.99 5.01
N PRO A 269 18.93 -3.16 4.05
CA PRO A 269 19.51 -4.46 3.71
C PRO A 269 20.31 -5.14 4.82
N ASN A 270 20.75 -4.37 5.83
CA ASN A 270 21.63 -4.88 6.90
C ASN A 270 20.88 -5.54 8.07
N ARG A 271 19.56 -5.70 7.97
CA ARG A 271 18.75 -6.32 9.02
C ARG A 271 18.58 -7.81 8.76
N TYR A 272 18.82 -8.63 9.78
CA TYR A 272 18.45 -10.03 9.76
C TYR A 272 16.97 -10.16 9.39
N ARG A 273 16.67 -11.00 8.40
CA ARG A 273 15.33 -11.21 7.89
C ARG A 273 14.93 -12.67 8.08
N LYS A 274 13.76 -12.86 8.67
CA LYS A 274 13.12 -14.18 8.74
C LYS A 274 12.73 -14.64 7.35
N LEU A 275 12.93 -15.93 7.05
CA LEU A 275 12.51 -16.54 5.79
C LEU A 275 11.04 -16.18 5.48
N LEU A 276 10.80 -15.69 4.27
CA LEU A 276 9.48 -15.20 3.84
C LEU A 276 8.40 -16.27 4.04
N LYS A 277 8.70 -17.53 3.71
CA LYS A 277 7.79 -18.66 3.92
C LYS A 277 7.42 -18.86 5.39
N THR A 278 8.37 -18.68 6.31
CA THR A 278 8.10 -18.84 7.75
C THR A 278 7.21 -17.72 8.27
N SER A 279 7.49 -16.47 7.93
CA SER A 279 6.62 -15.34 8.30
C SER A 279 5.24 -15.46 7.68
N TRP A 280 5.14 -15.98 6.45
CA TRP A 280 3.86 -16.23 5.78
C TRP A 280 3.04 -17.25 6.56
N SER A 281 3.62 -18.42 6.85
CA SER A 281 2.96 -19.46 7.64
C SER A 281 2.49 -18.91 8.98
N GLU A 282 3.33 -18.17 9.70
CA GLU A 282 2.96 -17.57 10.99
C GLU A 282 1.82 -16.56 10.88
N ALA A 283 1.82 -15.72 9.84
CA ALA A 283 0.76 -14.74 9.64
C ALA A 283 -0.58 -15.44 9.34
N VAL A 284 -0.59 -16.44 8.45
CA VAL A 284 -1.80 -17.24 8.14
C VAL A 284 -2.28 -18.03 9.35
N PHE A 285 -1.39 -18.72 10.07
CA PHE A 285 -1.76 -19.43 11.29
C PHE A 285 -2.23 -18.47 12.40
N GLY A 286 -1.67 -17.26 12.46
CA GLY A 286 -2.11 -16.20 13.38
C GLY A 286 -3.53 -15.73 13.07
N MET A 287 -3.87 -15.55 11.80
CA MET A 287 -5.24 -15.25 11.35
C MET A 287 -6.19 -16.38 11.72
N PHE A 288 -5.82 -17.63 11.42
CA PHE A 288 -6.63 -18.80 11.75
C PHE A 288 -6.89 -18.89 13.25
N ARG A 289 -5.86 -18.78 14.09
CA ARG A 289 -6.01 -18.76 15.56
C ARG A 289 -6.92 -17.64 16.07
N TYR A 290 -6.92 -16.48 15.41
CA TYR A 290 -7.81 -15.38 15.76
C TYR A 290 -9.27 -15.72 15.44
N LEU A 291 -9.54 -16.29 14.27
CA LEU A 291 -10.87 -16.77 13.88
C LEU A 291 -11.39 -17.84 14.85
N LEU A 292 -10.57 -18.84 15.16
CA LEU A 292 -10.89 -19.88 16.15
C LEU A 292 -11.30 -19.33 17.52
N ARG A 293 -10.57 -18.32 18.01
CA ARG A 293 -10.85 -17.70 19.31
C ARG A 293 -12.15 -16.91 19.30
N ARG A 294 -12.50 -16.29 18.17
CA ARG A 294 -13.77 -15.54 18.02
C ARG A 294 -14.97 -16.48 17.93
N ALA A 295 -14.82 -17.62 17.27
CA ALA A 295 -15.87 -18.65 17.16
C ALA A 295 -16.23 -19.34 18.49
N SER A 296 -15.64 -18.92 19.63
CA SER A 296 -16.00 -19.37 20.98
C SER A 296 -15.88 -20.88 21.22
N LEU A 297 -14.82 -21.49 20.70
CA LEU A 297 -14.38 -22.78 21.20
C LEU A 297 -13.47 -22.51 22.41
N THR A 298 -13.84 -23.02 23.58
CA THR A 298 -12.93 -23.13 24.72
C THR A 298 -11.63 -23.80 24.23
N ALA A 299 -10.49 -23.44 24.82
CA ALA A 299 -9.18 -23.92 24.36
C ALA A 299 -9.06 -25.47 24.28
N GLU A 300 -10.00 -26.19 24.89
CA GLU A 300 -10.11 -27.64 24.91
C GLU A 300 -10.80 -28.22 23.66
N ASP A 301 -11.67 -27.46 22.97
CA ASP A 301 -12.44 -27.91 21.78
C ASP A 301 -12.11 -27.10 20.49
N ALA A 302 -11.04 -26.31 20.51
CA ALA A 302 -10.68 -25.36 19.43
C ALA A 302 -10.50 -25.97 18.02
N PHE A 303 -10.44 -27.29 17.90
CA PHE A 303 -10.34 -28.01 16.64
C PHE A 303 -11.48 -29.00 16.41
N ALA A 304 -12.47 -29.06 17.31
CA ALA A 304 -13.63 -29.96 17.18
C ALA A 304 -14.44 -29.64 15.92
N PHE A 305 -14.56 -28.36 15.55
CA PHE A 305 -15.25 -27.93 14.33
C PHE A 305 -14.55 -28.38 13.02
N LEU A 306 -13.25 -28.77 13.07
CA LEU A 306 -12.53 -29.37 11.93
C LEU A 306 -12.76 -30.88 11.80
N LYS A 307 -13.35 -31.51 12.82
CA LYS A 307 -13.78 -32.91 12.77
C LYS A 307 -15.16 -32.96 12.12
N THR A 308 -15.19 -32.92 10.79
CA THR A 308 -16.41 -33.16 10.00
C THR A 308 -16.99 -34.54 10.33
N ASP A 309 -18.21 -34.65 10.88
CA ASP A 309 -19.05 -35.87 11.13
C ASP A 309 -18.35 -37.23 11.23
N ASN A 310 -17.16 -37.29 11.81
CA ASN A 310 -16.31 -38.47 11.81
C ASN A 310 -15.90 -38.72 13.26
N ASP A 311 -16.33 -39.85 13.82
CA ASP A 311 -16.13 -40.26 15.23
C ASP A 311 -14.65 -40.51 15.60
N GLY A 312 -13.72 -40.25 14.68
CA GLY A 312 -12.29 -40.42 14.88
C GLY A 312 -11.61 -39.19 15.52
N ASP A 313 -10.60 -39.43 16.35
CA ASP A 313 -9.76 -38.36 16.91
C ASP A 313 -8.68 -37.89 15.91
N TYR A 314 -9.08 -37.59 14.68
CA TYR A 314 -8.19 -37.10 13.63
C TYR A 314 -8.93 -36.18 12.66
N ILE A 315 -8.21 -35.23 12.06
CA ILE A 315 -8.74 -34.31 11.04
C ILE A 315 -8.28 -34.81 9.68
N THR A 316 -9.22 -35.06 8.77
CA THR A 316 -8.87 -35.41 7.39
C THR A 316 -8.43 -34.15 6.64
N PHE A 317 -7.54 -34.29 5.64
CA PHE A 317 -7.14 -33.16 4.80
C PHE A 317 -8.33 -32.51 4.10
N MET A 318 -9.29 -33.32 3.63
CA MET A 318 -10.52 -32.84 3.01
C MET A 318 -11.42 -32.10 4.00
N GLY A 319 -11.67 -32.68 5.19
CA GLY A 319 -12.47 -32.03 6.23
C GLY A 319 -11.83 -30.72 6.70
N PHE A 320 -10.50 -30.69 6.87
CA PHE A 320 -9.77 -29.45 7.14
C PHE A 320 -10.03 -28.40 6.06
N CYS A 321 -9.89 -28.75 4.78
CA CYS A 321 -10.10 -27.83 3.66
C CYS A 321 -11.57 -27.36 3.54
N GLU A 322 -12.54 -28.22 3.81
CA GLU A 322 -13.97 -27.90 3.76
C GLU A 322 -14.38 -26.98 4.89
N THR A 323 -14.00 -27.28 6.13
CA THR A 323 -14.23 -26.41 7.26
C THR A 323 -13.53 -25.05 7.07
N LEU A 324 -12.31 -25.03 6.54
CA LEU A 324 -11.62 -23.76 6.23
C LEU A 324 -12.38 -22.94 5.20
N ARG A 325 -12.99 -23.58 4.20
CA ARG A 325 -13.84 -22.92 3.20
C ARG A 325 -15.11 -22.38 3.86
N GLN A 326 -15.76 -23.16 4.72
CA GLN A 326 -16.99 -22.77 5.42
C GLN A 326 -16.77 -21.62 6.41
N GLU A 327 -15.71 -21.61 7.20
CA GLU A 327 -15.40 -20.50 8.12
C GLU A 327 -15.07 -19.21 7.36
N ILE A 328 -14.37 -19.32 6.23
CA ILE A 328 -14.13 -18.18 5.33
C ILE A 328 -15.45 -17.70 4.68
N GLU A 329 -16.44 -18.58 4.48
CA GLU A 329 -17.75 -18.23 3.94
C GLU A 329 -18.76 -17.72 5.00
N LEU A 330 -18.73 -18.22 6.24
CA LEU A 330 -19.63 -17.83 7.35
C LEU A 330 -19.39 -16.39 7.83
N GLU A 331 -18.18 -15.85 7.68
CA GLU A 331 -17.94 -14.42 7.91
C GLU A 331 -18.63 -13.50 6.88
N SER A 332 -19.11 -14.03 5.74
CA SER A 332 -19.90 -13.21 4.79
C SER A 332 -21.26 -12.77 5.35
N GLU A 333 -21.73 -13.42 6.43
CA GLU A 333 -22.99 -13.11 7.11
C GLU A 333 -22.79 -12.48 8.51
N GLY A 334 -21.56 -12.46 9.04
CA GLY A 334 -21.23 -12.08 10.41
C GLY A 334 -20.36 -10.82 10.52
N VAL A 335 -20.93 -9.66 10.16
CA VAL A 335 -20.25 -8.35 10.16
C VAL A 335 -19.82 -7.92 11.57
N GLU A 336 -18.51 -7.80 11.80
CA GLU A 336 -17.99 -6.80 12.74
C GLU A 336 -17.41 -5.60 11.98
N VAL A 337 -17.95 -4.44 12.35
CA VAL A 337 -17.75 -3.10 11.78
C VAL A 337 -16.32 -2.58 11.97
N THR A 338 -15.42 -3.30 12.65
CA THR A 338 -14.15 -2.77 13.18
C THR A 338 -12.97 -2.80 12.20
N GLU A 339 -12.97 -3.62 11.14
CA GLU A 339 -12.00 -3.50 10.03
C GLU A 339 -12.55 -2.71 8.82
N ILE A 340 -13.87 -2.52 8.77
CA ILE A 340 -14.57 -1.90 7.64
C ILE A 340 -14.97 -0.44 7.93
N ALA A 341 -15.06 -0.06 9.21
CA ALA A 341 -15.38 1.27 9.67
C ALA A 341 -14.38 1.80 10.71
N GLU A 342 -13.10 1.81 10.34
CA GLU A 342 -12.17 2.87 10.78
C GLU A 342 -11.55 3.54 9.54
#